data_AF-A0A3D1QE63-F1
#
_entry.id   AF-A0A3D1QE63-F1
#
_cell.length_a   1.000
_cell.length_b   1.000
_cell.length_c   1.000
_cell.angle_alpha   90.00
_cell.angle_beta   90.00
_cell.angle_gamma   90.00
#
_symmetry.space_group_name_H-M   'P 1'
#
loop_
_entity.id
_entity.type
_entity.pdbx_description
1 polymer ?
#
loop_
_entity_poly.entity_id
_entity_poly.type
_entity_poly.pdbx_seq_one_letter_code
_entity_poly.pdbx_strand_id
1 'polypeptide(L)' 'RTFPEHPAAISIAALPSPQDEVEALAMRILALVRQGARYRDIAVICSDTAAYSGLIKRIFDEYKIPYFLDDKRSILH' A
#
# COMPACT_ATOMS: atom_id res chain seq x y z
N ARG A 1 3.60 -20.59 -21.36
CA ARG A 1 3.32 -19.31 -22.06
C ARG A 1 4.22 -18.26 -21.42
N THR A 2 5.23 -17.80 -22.14
CA THR A 2 6.18 -16.78 -21.67
C THR A 2 5.78 -15.46 -22.34
N PHE A 3 5.53 -14.42 -21.55
CA PHE A 3 5.23 -13.09 -22.09
C PHE A 3 6.54 -12.44 -22.52
N PRO A 4 6.68 -12.02 -23.78
CA PRO A 4 7.94 -11.49 -24.32
C PRO A 4 8.30 -10.10 -23.79
N GLU A 5 7.32 -9.38 -23.26
CA GLU A 5 7.43 -8.00 -22.79
C GLU A 5 6.88 -7.86 -21.37
N HIS A 6 7.49 -6.98 -20.58
CA HIS A 6 7.08 -6.75 -19.20
C HIS A 6 5.65 -6.21 -19.21
N PRO A 7 4.67 -6.89 -18.61
CA PRO A 7 3.28 -6.45 -18.64
C PRO A 7 3.17 -5.07 -17.96
N ALA A 8 2.74 -4.05 -18.70
CA ALA A 8 2.65 -2.67 -18.20
C ALA A 8 1.75 -2.51 -16.96
N ALA A 9 0.82 -3.45 -16.74
CA ALA A 9 -0.14 -3.42 -15.64
C ALA A 9 0.31 -4.19 -14.38
N ILE A 10 1.41 -4.94 -14.42
CA ILE A 10 1.87 -5.77 -13.29
C ILE A 10 3.33 -5.43 -12.99
N SER A 11 3.63 -5.18 -11.72
CA SER A 11 4.99 -4.89 -11.25
C SER A 11 5.29 -5.67 -9.98
N ILE A 12 6.52 -6.14 -9.84
CA ILE A 12 7.04 -6.78 -8.63
C ILE A 12 8.19 -5.93 -8.12
N ALA A 13 8.21 -5.67 -6.81
CA ALA A 13 9.30 -4.99 -6.13
C ALA A 13 9.65 -5.77 -4.85
N ALA A 14 10.94 -5.80 -4.51
CA ALA A 14 11.44 -6.36 -3.26
C ALA A 14 12.22 -5.27 -2.53
N LEU A 15 11.89 -5.00 -1.28
CA LEU A 15 12.50 -3.94 -0.50
C LEU A 15 13.14 -4.47 0.80
N PRO A 16 14.05 -3.70 1.42
CA PRO A 16 14.86 -4.19 2.54
C PRO A 16 14.08 -4.40 3.84
N SER A 17 12.96 -3.71 4.03
CA SER A 17 12.14 -3.80 5.24
C SER A 17 10.65 -3.53 4.98
N PRO A 18 9.75 -3.98 5.87
CA PRO A 18 8.32 -3.65 5.80
C PRO A 18 8.05 -2.14 5.81
N GLN A 19 8.90 -1.35 6.46
CA GLN A 19 8.76 0.10 6.43
C GLN A 19 9.03 0.66 5.03
N ASP A 20 10.13 0.23 4.39
CA ASP A 20 10.45 0.61 3.02
C ASP A 20 9.35 0.19 2.04
N GLU A 21 8.76 -1.00 2.24
CA GLU A 21 7.60 -1.49 1.48
C GLU A 21 6.41 -0.54 1.56
N VAL A 22 6.02 -0.12 2.76
CA VAL A 22 4.88 0.78 2.94
C VAL A 22 5.17 2.19 2.43
N GLU A 23 6.40 2.69 2.57
CA GLU A 23 6.80 4.00 2.01
C GLU A 23 6.77 3.99 0.48
N ALA A 24 7.34 2.96 -0.14
CA ALA A 24 7.27 2.80 -1.60
C ALA A 24 5.84 2.63 -2.10
N LEU A 25 5.02 1.89 -1.36
CA LEU A 25 3.59 1.76 -1.64
C LEU A 25 2.88 3.12 -1.58
N ALA A 26 3.11 3.92 -0.54
CA ALA A 26 2.52 5.26 -0.41
C ALA A 26 2.91 6.16 -1.60
N MET A 27 4.19 6.15 -1.99
CA MET A 27 4.67 6.88 -3.18
C MET A 27 3.98 6.41 -4.47
N ARG A 28 3.79 5.09 -4.62
CA ARG A 28 3.10 4.49 -5.77
C ARG A 28 1.64 4.93 -5.85
N ILE A 29 0.93 4.91 -4.72
CA ILE A 29 -0.46 5.38 -4.61
C ILE A 29 -0.56 6.84 -5.05
N LEU A 30 0.31 7.71 -4.52
CA LEU A 30 0.32 9.13 -4.89
C LEU A 30 0.62 9.34 -6.37
N ALA A 31 1.53 8.55 -6.96
CA ALA A 31 1.82 8.60 -8.38
C ALA A 31 0.59 8.22 -9.23
N LEU A 32 -0.14 7.16 -8.85
CA LEU A 32 -1.37 6.75 -9.54
C LEU A 32 -2.47 7.82 -9.41
N VAL A 33 -2.63 8.42 -8.23
CA VAL A 33 -3.61 9.49 -8.02
C VAL A 33 -3.29 10.73 -8.84
N ARG A 34 -2.01 11.10 -8.95
CA ARG A 34 -1.55 12.18 -9.84
C ARG A 34 -1.83 11.90 -11.32
N GLN A 35 -1.91 10.62 -11.72
CA GLN A 35 -2.29 10.20 -13.07
C GLN A 35 -3.82 10.14 -13.29
N GLY A 36 -4.61 10.50 -12.28
CA GLY A 36 -6.08 10.60 -12.38
C GLY A 36 -6.84 9.45 -11.72
N ALA A 37 -6.16 8.48 -11.10
CA ALA A 37 -6.83 7.48 -10.27
C ALA A 37 -7.45 8.14 -9.02
N ARG A 38 -8.55 7.58 -8.50
CA ARG A 38 -9.09 7.98 -7.20
C ARG A 38 -8.63 7.01 -6.13
N TYR A 39 -8.48 7.48 -4.89
CA TYR A 39 -8.07 6.61 -3.77
C TYR A 39 -8.97 5.38 -3.61
N ARG A 40 -10.28 5.51 -3.86
CA ARG A 40 -11.24 4.40 -3.79
C ARG A 40 -11.03 3.32 -4.86
N ASP A 41 -10.27 3.61 -5.91
CA ASP A 41 -9.97 2.67 -7.00
C ASP A 41 -8.74 1.81 -6.65
N ILE A 42 -8.10 2.08 -5.51
CA ILE A 42 -6.87 1.41 -5.06
C ILE A 42 -7.18 0.61 -3.81
N ALA A 43 -6.81 -0.68 -3.82
CA ALA A 43 -6.89 -1.57 -2.68
C ALA A 43 -5.50 -2.10 -2.34
N VAL A 44 -5.19 -2.17 -1.04
CA VAL A 44 -3.96 -2.76 -0.51
C VAL A 44 -4.34 -4.00 0.27
N ILE A 45 -3.75 -5.15 -0.07
CA ILE A 45 -4.00 -6.43 0.57
C ILE A 45 -2.69 -6.90 1.20
N CYS A 46 -2.68 -7.10 2.51
CA CYS A 46 -1.54 -7.61 3.26
C CYS A 46 -1.92 -8.94 3.90
N SER A 47 -1.03 -9.93 3.85
CA SER A 47 -1.27 -11.23 4.52
C SER A 47 -1.05 -11.14 6.04
N ASP A 48 -0.10 -10.32 6.48
CA ASP A 48 0.20 -10.09 7.89
C ASP A 48 -0.24 -8.68 8.31
N THR A 49 -1.52 -8.55 8.68
CA THR A 49 -2.08 -7.26 9.09
C THR A 49 -1.44 -6.74 10.38
N ALA A 50 -0.92 -7.60 11.26
CA ALA A 50 -0.31 -7.17 12.52
C ALA A 50 1.01 -6.44 12.28
N ALA A 51 1.85 -6.96 11.38
CA ALA A 51 3.12 -6.33 11.02
C ALA A 51 2.93 -5.00 10.26
N TYR A 52 1.91 -4.89 9.41
CA TYR A 52 1.75 -3.75 8.50
C TYR A 52 0.79 -2.66 8.99
N SER A 53 -0.21 -2.98 9.81
CA SER A 53 -1.26 -2.03 10.21
C SER A 53 -0.72 -0.76 10.89
N GLY A 54 0.25 -0.91 11.81
CA GLY A 54 0.87 0.22 12.49
C GLY A 54 1.69 1.10 11.54
N LEU A 55 2.46 0.49 10.63
CA LEU A 55 3.25 1.18 9.62
C LEU A 55 2.34 1.93 8.63
N ILE A 56 1.30 1.26 8.12
CA ILE A 56 0.32 1.86 7.21
C ILE A 56 -0.33 3.07 7.86
N LYS A 57 -0.80 2.96 9.12
CA LYS A 57 -1.40 4.09 9.84
C LYS A 57 -0.44 5.28 9.88
N ARG A 58 0.77 5.08 10.41
CA ARG A 58 1.77 6.14 10.55
C ARG A 58 2.13 6.79 9.21
N ILE A 59 2.47 5.99 8.22
CA ILE A 59 2.98 6.47 6.93
C ILE A 59 1.85 7.11 6.12
N PHE A 60 0.66 6.51 6.05
CA PHE A 60 -0.43 7.11 5.27
C PHE A 60 -0.90 8.42 5.90
N ASP A 61 -0.90 8.54 7.23
CA ASP A 61 -1.22 9.79 7.93
C ASP A 61 -0.16 10.89 7.67
N GLU A 62 1.12 10.51 7.56
CA GLU A 62 2.24 11.40 7.22
C GLU A 62 2.11 11.92 5.78
N TYR A 63 1.85 11.02 4.84
CA TYR A 63 1.67 11.34 3.41
C TYR A 63 0.27 11.88 3.06
N LYS A 64 -0.62 12.04 4.05
CA LYS A 64 -2.01 12.53 3.90
C LYS A 64 -2.83 11.71 2.91
N ILE A 65 -2.59 10.40 2.87
CA ILE A 65 -3.37 9.46 2.07
C ILE A 65 -4.62 9.09 2.87
N PRO A 66 -5.84 9.33 2.36
CA PRO A 66 -7.06 8.87 3.01
C PRO A 66 -7.21 7.35 2.81
N TYR A 67 -7.49 6.62 3.89
CA TYR A 67 -7.67 5.16 3.85
C TYR A 67 -8.74 4.68 4.82
N PHE A 68 -9.24 3.49 4.54
CA PHE A 68 -9.97 2.67 5.49
C PHE A 68 -9.12 1.43 5.76
N LEU A 69 -8.95 1.08 7.03
CA LEU A 69 -8.24 -0.12 7.44
C LEU A 69 -9.22 -1.06 8.14
N ASP A 70 -9.41 -2.25 7.59
CA ASP A 70 -10.22 -3.33 8.18
C ASP A 70 -9.45 -4.03 9.31
N ASP A 71 -9.02 -3.24 10.29
CA ASP A 71 -8.29 -3.72 11.45
C ASP A 71 -9.27 -3.85 12.62
N LYS A 72 -9.34 -5.05 13.19
CA LYS A 72 -10.10 -5.29 14.42
C LYS A 72 -9.36 -4.59 15.55
N ARG A 73 -9.72 -3.33 15.82
CA ARG A 73 -9.19 -2.59 16.98
C ARG A 73 -9.40 -3.46 18.22
N SER A 74 -8.30 -3.86 18.84
CA SER A 74 -8.36 -4.48 20.16
C SER A 74 -8.83 -3.41 21.15
N ILE A 75 -10.10 -3.47 21.51
CA ILE A 75 -10.67 -2.74 22.66
C ILE A 75 -10.15 -3.42 23.93
N LEU A 76 -8.87 -3.18 24.26
CA LEU A 76 -8.32 -3.49 25.57
C LEU A 76 -8.78 -2.39 26.54
N HIS A 77 -9.75 -2.75 27.38
CA HIS A 77 -10.11 -2.06 28.61
C HIS A 77 -9.36 -2.71 29.78
#